data_AF-I6CPE6-F1
#
_entry.id   AF-I6CPE6-F1
#
_cell.length_a   1.000
_cell.length_b   1.000
_cell.length_c   1.000
_cell.angle_alpha   90.00
_cell.angle_beta   90.00
_cell.angle_gamma   90.00
#
_symmetry.space_group_name_H-M   'P 1'
#
loop_
_entity.id
_entity.type
_entity.pdbx_description
1 polymer ?
#
loop_
_entity_poly.entity_id
_entity_poly.type
_entity_poly.pdbx_seq_one_letter_code
_entity_poly.pdbx_strand_id
1 'polypeptide(L)'
;MMKSKMKLMPLLVSVTLISGCTVLPGSNMSTMGKDVIKQQDADFDLDKMVNVYPLTPRLIDQLRPRPNVARPNMTLESEIANYQYRVGPGDVLNVTVWDHPELTTPAGQYRSSSDTGNWV
;
A
#
# COMPACT_ATOMS: atom_id res chain seq x y z
N MET A 1 -50.77 -58.57 39.36
CA MET A 1 -50.64 -57.99 38.00
C MET A 1 -49.80 -56.69 37.99
N MET A 2 -48.67 -56.61 38.72
CA MET A 2 -47.92 -55.34 38.89
C MET A 2 -46.39 -55.50 39.10
N LYS A 3 -45.76 -56.61 38.68
CA LYS A 3 -44.29 -56.81 38.82
C LYS A 3 -43.50 -56.47 37.54
N SER A 4 -44.07 -56.68 36.35
CA SER A 4 -43.40 -56.36 35.08
C SER A 4 -43.39 -54.86 34.76
N LYS A 5 -44.41 -54.10 35.22
CA LYS A 5 -44.47 -52.64 35.01
C LYS A 5 -43.49 -51.86 35.90
N MET A 6 -43.08 -52.43 37.03
CA MET A 6 -42.14 -51.81 37.97
C MET A 6 -40.67 -51.91 37.50
N LYS A 7 -40.34 -52.92 36.68
CA LYS A 7 -39.00 -53.04 36.06
C LYS A 7 -38.78 -52.09 34.88
N LEU A 8 -39.85 -51.57 34.28
CA LEU A 8 -39.77 -50.60 33.16
C LEU A 8 -39.58 -49.16 33.63
N MET A 9 -39.93 -48.87 34.89
CA MET A 9 -39.86 -47.54 35.49
C MET A 9 -38.43 -46.95 35.56
N PRO A 10 -37.37 -47.71 35.96
CA PRO A 10 -36.00 -47.16 35.98
C PRO A 10 -35.42 -46.88 34.57
N LEU A 11 -35.86 -47.62 33.54
CA LEU A 11 -35.45 -47.39 32.15
C LEU A 11 -36.04 -46.06 31.64
N LEU A 12 -37.31 -45.82 31.92
CA LEU A 12 -38.02 -44.61 31.49
C LEU A 12 -37.50 -43.35 32.18
N VAL A 13 -37.11 -43.47 33.46
CA VAL A 13 -36.44 -42.40 34.22
C VAL A 13 -35.02 -42.14 33.70
N SER A 14 -34.26 -43.17 33.33
CA SER A 14 -32.92 -42.96 32.76
C SER A 14 -32.96 -42.22 31.42
N VAL A 15 -33.94 -42.53 30.57
CA VAL A 15 -34.09 -41.86 29.26
C VAL A 15 -34.42 -40.37 29.44
N THR A 16 -35.30 -40.01 30.38
CA THR A 16 -35.62 -38.60 30.64
C THR A 16 -34.47 -37.80 31.26
N LEU A 17 -33.62 -38.44 32.07
CA LEU A 17 -32.41 -37.78 32.61
C LEU A 17 -31.32 -37.54 31.53
N ILE A 18 -31.24 -38.38 30.50
CA ILE A 18 -30.23 -38.24 29.42
C ILE A 18 -30.65 -37.18 28.38
N SER A 19 -31.94 -36.86 28.27
CA SER A 19 -32.45 -35.82 27.36
C SER A 19 -31.98 -34.39 27.66
N GLY A 20 -31.34 -34.16 28.81
CA GLY A 20 -30.79 -32.85 29.20
C GLY A 20 -29.34 -32.60 28.75
N CYS A 21 -28.67 -33.58 28.16
CA CYS A 21 -27.27 -33.45 27.75
C CYS A 21 -27.14 -32.92 26.32
N THR A 22 -26.28 -31.92 26.10
CA THR A 22 -25.94 -31.46 24.76
C THR A 22 -25.02 -32.49 24.10
N VAL A 23 -25.47 -33.13 23.02
CA VAL A 23 -24.69 -34.19 22.33
C VAL A 23 -23.48 -33.60 21.59
N LEU A 24 -23.52 -32.31 21.24
CA LEU A 24 -22.45 -31.59 20.56
C LEU A 24 -21.98 -30.43 21.44
N PRO A 25 -20.99 -30.65 22.33
CA PRO A 25 -20.41 -29.56 23.11
C PRO A 25 -19.63 -28.62 22.19
N GLY A 26 -19.95 -27.32 22.24
CA GLY A 26 -19.33 -26.28 21.41
C GLY A 26 -20.33 -25.21 20.97
N SER A 27 -19.84 -24.15 20.31
CA SER A 27 -20.68 -23.12 19.71
C SER A 27 -20.75 -23.32 18.19
N ASN A 28 -21.96 -23.20 17.62
CA ASN A 28 -22.18 -23.09 16.18
C ASN A 28 -22.85 -21.74 15.92
N MET A 29 -22.36 -20.99 14.96
CA MET A 29 -22.97 -19.74 14.51
C MET A 29 -23.65 -19.98 13.16
N SER A 30 -24.93 -20.31 13.20
CA SER A 30 -25.76 -20.39 12.00
C SER A 30 -26.34 -19.02 11.66
N THR A 31 -26.49 -18.75 10.37
CA THR A 31 -27.22 -17.59 9.84
C THR A 31 -28.73 -17.84 9.75
N MET A 32 -29.21 -19.03 10.16
CA MET A 32 -30.62 -19.38 10.17
C MET A 32 -31.43 -18.41 11.05
N GLY A 33 -32.49 -17.82 10.48
CA GLY A 33 -33.36 -16.85 11.16
C GLY A 33 -32.77 -15.44 11.33
N LYS A 34 -31.62 -15.14 10.71
CA LYS A 34 -31.03 -13.80 10.65
C LYS A 34 -31.23 -13.17 9.27
N ASP A 35 -31.28 -11.84 9.24
CA ASP A 35 -31.22 -11.08 7.99
C ASP A 35 -29.77 -11.09 7.46
N VAL A 36 -29.56 -11.66 6.27
CA VAL A 36 -28.25 -11.80 5.64
C VAL A 36 -28.15 -10.78 4.52
N ILE A 37 -27.40 -9.70 4.78
CA ILE A 37 -27.14 -8.65 3.79
C ILE A 37 -26.16 -9.19 2.75
N LYS A 38 -26.67 -9.53 1.55
CA LYS A 38 -25.82 -9.90 0.41
C LYS A 38 -25.24 -8.65 -0.25
N GLN A 39 -23.92 -8.57 -0.33
CA GLN A 39 -23.22 -7.57 -1.13
C GLN A 39 -23.31 -7.95 -2.62
N GLN A 40 -23.11 -6.99 -3.54
CA GLN A 40 -23.29 -7.22 -4.99
C GLN A 40 -22.39 -8.32 -5.57
N ASP A 41 -21.28 -8.60 -4.91
CA ASP A 41 -20.31 -9.64 -5.22
C ASP A 41 -20.48 -10.90 -4.36
N ALA A 42 -21.51 -11.02 -3.53
CA ALA A 42 -21.63 -12.12 -2.56
C ALA A 42 -21.64 -13.53 -3.17
N ASP A 43 -22.03 -13.67 -4.44
CA ASP A 43 -22.05 -14.94 -5.18
C ASP A 43 -20.82 -15.05 -6.10
N PHE A 44 -19.63 -14.71 -5.59
CA PHE A 44 -18.37 -14.80 -6.35
C PHE A 44 -17.84 -16.23 -6.44
N ASP A 45 -17.26 -16.58 -7.58
CA ASP A 45 -16.62 -17.86 -7.81
C ASP A 45 -15.10 -17.72 -7.69
N LEU A 46 -14.55 -18.16 -6.55
CA LEU A 46 -13.12 -18.05 -6.24
C LEU A 46 -12.26 -18.75 -7.30
N ASP A 47 -12.72 -19.88 -7.84
CA ASP A 47 -11.96 -20.70 -8.79
C ASP A 47 -11.72 -19.96 -10.11
N LYS A 48 -12.60 -19.00 -10.45
CA LYS A 48 -12.45 -18.15 -11.65
C LYS A 48 -11.61 -16.89 -11.42
N MET A 49 -11.30 -16.56 -10.17
CA MET A 49 -10.59 -15.33 -9.80
C MET A 49 -9.13 -15.56 -9.43
N VAL A 50 -8.69 -16.81 -9.37
CA VAL A 50 -7.31 -17.16 -9.03
C VAL A 50 -6.65 -17.94 -10.14
N ASN A 51 -5.36 -17.66 -10.35
CA ASN A 51 -4.51 -18.45 -11.21
C ASN A 51 -3.49 -19.17 -10.35
N VAL A 52 -3.46 -20.51 -10.42
CA VAL A 52 -2.50 -21.33 -9.68
C VAL A 52 -1.34 -21.67 -10.60
N TYR A 53 -0.16 -21.14 -10.29
CA TYR A 53 1.07 -21.45 -11.02
C TYR A 53 1.98 -22.33 -10.17
N PRO A 54 2.42 -23.50 -10.66
CA PRO A 54 3.35 -24.36 -9.93
C PRO A 54 4.74 -23.69 -9.84
N LEU A 55 5.36 -23.76 -8.66
CA LEU A 55 6.69 -23.22 -8.42
C LEU A 55 7.75 -24.09 -9.11
N THR A 56 8.11 -23.73 -10.34
CA THR A 56 9.13 -24.42 -11.15
C THR A 56 10.36 -23.54 -11.35
N PRO A 57 11.56 -24.11 -11.56
CA PRO A 57 12.76 -23.32 -11.87
C PRO A 57 12.55 -22.37 -13.07
N ARG A 58 11.82 -22.83 -14.09
CA ARG A 58 11.45 -22.02 -15.26
C ARG A 58 10.61 -20.79 -14.87
N LEU A 59 9.63 -20.96 -13.97
CA LEU A 59 8.82 -19.84 -13.48
C LEU A 59 9.67 -18.84 -12.70
N ILE A 60 10.62 -19.31 -11.90
CA ILE A 60 11.57 -18.44 -11.18
C ILE A 60 12.44 -17.65 -12.15
N ASP A 61 12.96 -18.27 -13.21
CA ASP A 61 13.75 -17.58 -14.23
C ASP A 61 12.93 -16.53 -15.00
N GLN A 62 11.66 -16.82 -15.29
CA GLN A 62 10.74 -15.88 -15.95
C GLN A 62 10.38 -14.68 -15.08
N LEU A 63 10.17 -14.91 -13.79
CA LEU A 63 9.83 -13.86 -12.82
C LEU A 63 11.06 -13.11 -12.29
N ARG A 64 12.28 -13.59 -12.60
CA ARG A 64 13.51 -12.95 -12.14
C ARG A 64 13.60 -11.53 -12.73
N PRO A 65 13.62 -10.48 -11.89
CA PRO A 65 13.83 -9.12 -12.39
C PRO A 65 15.21 -9.04 -13.03
N ARG A 66 15.30 -8.29 -14.13
CA ARG A 66 16.59 -8.07 -14.79
C ARG A 66 17.51 -7.31 -13.83
N PRO A 67 18.80 -7.69 -13.75
CA PRO A 67 19.73 -6.97 -12.89
C PRO A 67 19.86 -5.52 -13.35
N ASN A 68 19.85 -4.59 -12.39
CA ASN A 68 20.14 -3.20 -12.64
C ASN A 68 21.64 -3.08 -12.95
N VAL A 69 21.95 -2.65 -14.16
CA VAL A 69 23.32 -2.37 -14.61
C VAL A 69 23.44 -0.88 -14.90
N ALA A 70 24.61 -0.30 -14.63
CA ALA A 70 24.88 1.08 -15.00
C ALA A 70 24.74 1.25 -16.53
N ARG A 71 23.96 2.24 -16.95
CA ARG A 71 23.76 2.58 -18.36
C ARG A 71 24.00 4.07 -18.55
N PRO A 72 24.82 4.48 -19.52
CA PRO A 72 24.97 5.89 -19.86
C PRO A 72 23.65 6.43 -20.42
N ASN A 73 23.36 7.71 -20.15
CA ASN A 73 22.18 8.40 -20.65
C ASN A 73 22.60 9.50 -21.63
N MET A 74 22.78 9.12 -22.89
CA MET A 74 23.23 10.04 -23.94
C MET A 74 22.28 11.23 -24.15
N THR A 75 20.98 11.03 -23.92
CA THR A 75 19.98 12.09 -24.03
C THR A 75 20.23 13.16 -22.97
N LEU A 76 20.41 12.74 -21.71
CA LEU A 76 20.73 13.66 -20.62
C LEU A 76 22.07 14.36 -20.82
N GLU A 77 23.09 13.63 -21.31
CA GLU A 77 24.39 14.24 -21.63
C GLU A 77 24.25 15.35 -22.68
N SER A 78 23.45 15.11 -23.73
CA SER A 78 23.14 16.14 -24.73
C SER A 78 22.34 17.31 -24.15
N GLU A 79 21.38 17.06 -23.26
CA GLU A 79 20.62 18.14 -22.60
C GLU A 79 21.51 19.02 -21.73
N ILE A 80 22.41 18.42 -20.95
CA ILE A 80 23.39 19.14 -20.13
C ILE A 80 24.33 19.97 -21.02
N ALA A 81 24.83 19.38 -22.11
CA ALA A 81 25.72 20.08 -23.04
C ALA A 81 25.06 21.30 -23.72
N ASN A 82 23.74 21.25 -23.91
CA ASN A 82 22.96 22.33 -24.54
C ASN A 82 22.24 23.22 -23.51
N TYR A 83 22.42 23.00 -22.21
CA TYR A 83 21.72 23.73 -21.18
C TYR A 83 22.17 25.19 -21.14
N GLN A 84 21.20 26.11 -21.17
CA GLN A 84 21.44 27.55 -21.08
C GLN A 84 20.46 28.17 -20.06
N TYR A 85 21.02 28.85 -19.07
CA TYR A 85 20.23 29.63 -18.13
C TYR A 85 19.66 30.88 -18.81
N ARG A 86 18.38 31.19 -18.54
CA ARG A 86 17.70 32.40 -19.02
C ARG A 86 17.25 33.21 -17.82
N VAL A 87 17.63 34.48 -17.80
CA VAL A 87 17.26 35.42 -16.73
C VAL A 87 15.74 35.56 -16.67
N GLY A 88 15.18 35.45 -15.47
CA GLY A 88 13.75 35.60 -15.20
C GLY A 88 13.44 36.82 -14.30
N PRO A 89 12.15 37.21 -14.22
CA PRO A 89 11.73 38.23 -13.26
C PRO A 89 12.05 37.79 -11.81
N GLY A 90 12.68 38.68 -11.04
CA GLY A 90 13.09 38.41 -9.66
C GLY A 90 14.54 37.94 -9.50
N ASP A 91 15.23 37.63 -10.61
CA ASP A 91 16.67 37.37 -10.57
C ASP A 91 17.44 38.65 -10.23
N VAL A 92 18.37 38.55 -9.28
CA VAL A 92 19.31 39.64 -8.95
C VAL A 92 20.62 39.38 -9.68
N LEU A 93 20.98 40.27 -10.61
CA LEU A 93 22.18 40.14 -11.42
C LEU A 93 23.38 40.85 -10.79
N ASN A 94 24.53 40.20 -10.80
CA ASN A 94 25.81 40.83 -10.44
C ASN A 94 26.49 41.36 -11.70
N VAL A 95 26.65 42.69 -11.79
CA VAL A 95 27.28 43.36 -12.95
C VAL A 95 28.61 43.94 -12.53
N THR A 96 29.69 43.54 -13.18
CA THR A 96 31.05 44.03 -12.90
C THR A 96 31.49 45.00 -13.98
N VAL A 97 31.88 46.21 -13.55
CA VAL A 97 32.48 47.25 -14.38
C VAL A 97 33.95 47.41 -13.98
N TRP A 98 34.84 46.95 -14.85
CA TRP A 98 36.28 47.03 -14.61
C TRP A 98 36.75 48.49 -14.43
N ASP A 99 37.73 48.68 -13.54
CA ASP A 99 38.30 49.97 -13.16
C ASP A 99 37.30 51.01 -12.61
N HIS A 100 36.06 50.61 -12.30
CA HIS A 100 35.04 51.45 -11.66
C HIS A 100 34.40 50.72 -10.46
N PRO A 101 35.06 50.70 -9.29
CA PRO A 101 34.52 50.05 -8.08
C PRO A 101 33.22 50.72 -7.59
N GLU A 102 33.04 52.01 -7.85
CA GLU A 102 31.82 52.78 -7.59
C GLU A 102 30.57 52.23 -8.30
N LEU A 103 30.73 51.50 -9.42
CA LEU A 103 29.62 50.89 -10.16
C LEU A 103 29.51 49.37 -9.96
N THR A 104 30.63 48.70 -9.68
CA THR A 104 30.66 47.25 -9.42
C THR A 104 30.12 46.88 -8.04
N THR A 105 30.39 47.70 -7.03
CA THR A 105 29.91 47.47 -5.65
C THR A 105 29.36 48.77 -5.06
N PRO A 106 28.19 49.24 -5.53
CA PRO A 106 27.66 50.55 -5.15
C PRO A 106 27.36 50.68 -3.64
N ALA A 107 27.11 49.56 -2.95
CA ALA A 107 26.82 49.51 -1.52
C ALA A 107 28.00 49.02 -0.64
N GLY A 108 29.22 48.99 -1.20
CA GLY A 108 30.44 48.55 -0.52
C GLY A 108 30.65 47.03 -0.52
N GLN A 109 31.84 46.60 -0.11
CA GLN A 109 32.33 45.22 -0.21
C GLN A 109 31.70 44.24 0.81
N TYR A 110 30.93 44.75 1.78
CA TYR A 110 30.44 43.97 2.93
C TYR A 110 28.99 43.47 2.78
N ARG A 111 28.30 43.82 1.69
CA ARG A 111 26.94 43.33 1.42
C ARG A 111 26.94 42.37 0.24
N SER A 112 26.16 41.30 0.33
CA SER A 112 26.03 40.32 -0.73
C SER A 112 25.28 40.92 -1.93
N SER A 113 25.55 40.42 -3.14
CA SER A 113 24.94 40.89 -4.37
C SER A 113 23.40 40.80 -4.34
N SER A 114 22.84 39.83 -3.60
CA SER A 114 21.40 39.68 -3.43
C SER A 114 20.77 40.74 -2.53
N ASP A 115 21.50 41.24 -1.53
CA ASP A 115 20.98 42.19 -0.53
C ASP A 115 21.08 43.67 -0.96
N THR A 116 21.70 43.91 -2.12
CA THR A 116 22.00 45.26 -2.63
C THR A 116 21.34 45.57 -3.97
N GLY A 117 20.41 44.72 -4.40
CA GLY A 117 19.61 44.92 -5.61
C GLY A 117 18.79 46.21 -5.53
N ASN A 118 19.05 47.13 -6.47
CA ASN A 118 18.18 48.27 -6.70
C ASN A 118 16.97 47.80 -7.51
N TRP A 119 15.76 47.90 -6.96
CA TRP A 119 14.53 47.66 -7.71
C TRP A 119 14.30 48.85 -8.66
N VAL A 120 14.25 48.58 -9.96
CA VAL A 120 13.85 49.55 -11.00
C VAL A 120 12.57 49.11 -11.69
#